data_AF-A0A539E2X1-F1
#
_entry.id   AF-A0A539E2X1-F1
#
_cell.length_a   1.000
_cell.length_b   1.000
_cell.length_c   1.000
_cell.angle_alpha   90.00
_cell.angle_beta   90.00
_cell.angle_gamma   90.00
#
_symmetry.space_group_name_H-M   'P 1'
#
loop_
_entity.id
_entity.type
_entity.pdbx_description
1 polymer ?
#
loop_
_entity_poly.entity_id
_entity_poly.type
_entity_poly.pdbx_seq_one_letter_code
_entity_poly.pdbx_strand_id
1 'polypeptide(L)'
;MHLGDERAHRIDDVAAASSRRGDHLGGRPVRREHDRACFGNVIDVIDEDHAERLESFDHEPIVDDLVIAVNGSGERPHHPGQGLDRHLDAGAETPRLGQKHTIDVHRGRLPPPLRQVAWTTMSAPVVVSVAAGSPGARAGLCVNDEILTLNGQVPRDIIEWRFLVDEADVEIELRRGGLDQRFEIFKGVGEPLGVEVSSAVFDRVRTCDNHCAFCFIYQLPKGMRKSLYLKDDDYRLSFLYGNFTTLTRFTEADLERVVTERLSPINVSIHATEPDLRSKMLKNPRGGMSLRWMRAMLDHGITVRGQIVLCPGVNDGAALDRTLADVLDQYPDLDSVAVVPLGLSRFNTEPAMRRHTSDEAAAVVDAVEDWQGVFLSVLGRRMVFAADEYYIMTDRPFPAADTYEGFAMHEDGIGMARTFELEFHGAVAAPTGPQRGFFAAADLPPNPAAYTGLRSTTPAGPTAIQLKPRRTAPIGVLTGEFGARVLGPLVSALGRRDARVIPVGNEFFGGNTGVTGLMVGADLSRVLTDEPAGHRYLLPDVCLSDDGRFLDGTVVADLPRPVEIIATDGVALRAALEAAA
;
A
#
# COMPACT_ATOMS: atom_id res chain seq x y z
N MET A 1 -21.68 50.89 16.71
CA MET A 1 -22.51 51.68 15.79
C MET A 1 -23.64 50.76 15.33
N HIS A 2 -24.87 51.25 15.38
CA HIS A 2 -26.14 50.51 15.33
C HIS A 2 -26.74 50.60 13.91
N LEU A 3 -27.55 49.58 13.55
CA LEU A 3 -28.54 49.50 12.45
C LEU A 3 -28.00 49.07 11.07
N GLY A 4 -28.65 48.20 10.29
CA GLY A 4 -30.00 47.64 10.43
C GLY A 4 -30.32 46.56 9.38
N ASP A 5 -31.37 45.81 9.70
CA ASP A 5 -32.05 44.76 8.94
C ASP A 5 -32.62 45.22 7.58
N GLU A 6 -32.80 44.28 6.64
CA GLU A 6 -34.02 44.06 5.82
C GLU A 6 -33.81 42.84 4.89
N ARG A 7 -34.36 41.66 5.22
CA ARG A 7 -35.67 41.07 4.83
C ARG A 7 -35.76 40.48 3.40
N ALA A 8 -36.25 39.24 3.39
CA ALA A 8 -36.61 38.39 2.26
C ALA A 8 -37.84 38.86 1.47
N HIS A 9 -37.95 38.46 0.20
CA HIS A 9 -39.24 38.13 -0.45
C HIS A 9 -39.05 37.18 -1.66
N ARG A 10 -40.17 36.59 -2.07
CA ARG A 10 -40.40 35.33 -2.79
C ARG A 10 -41.14 35.60 -4.12
N ILE A 11 -41.14 34.61 -5.02
CA ILE A 11 -42.20 34.21 -6.00
C ILE A 11 -42.24 34.87 -7.40
N ASP A 12 -41.99 33.99 -8.38
CA ASP A 12 -42.71 33.62 -9.63
C ASP A 12 -42.93 34.54 -10.86
N ASP A 13 -42.76 33.84 -11.99
CA ASP A 13 -43.47 33.90 -13.29
C ASP A 13 -42.91 34.64 -14.54
N VAL A 14 -42.37 33.81 -15.44
CA VAL A 14 -42.81 33.52 -16.84
C VAL A 14 -43.10 34.71 -17.80
N ALA A 15 -42.33 34.81 -18.90
CA ALA A 15 -42.76 34.43 -20.27
C ALA A 15 -41.93 35.08 -21.42
N ALA A 16 -41.61 34.23 -22.42
CA ALA A 16 -41.78 34.45 -23.88
C ALA A 16 -40.92 35.50 -24.62
N ALA A 17 -40.52 35.34 -25.90
CA ALA A 17 -40.65 34.26 -26.89
C ALA A 17 -39.87 34.63 -28.18
N SER A 18 -39.89 33.67 -29.12
CA SER A 18 -39.73 33.73 -30.59
C SER A 18 -38.39 33.17 -31.09
N SER A 19 -38.34 32.27 -32.08
CA SER A 19 -39.35 31.61 -32.94
C SER A 19 -38.66 30.41 -33.63
N ARG A 20 -39.23 29.18 -33.63
CA ARG A 20 -40.21 28.62 -34.60
C ARG A 20 -39.65 28.59 -36.05
N ARG A 21 -39.71 27.52 -36.84
CA ARG A 21 -40.63 26.37 -37.09
C ARG A 21 -39.78 25.26 -37.76
N GLY A 22 -40.14 23.98 -37.87
CA GLY A 22 -41.40 23.23 -37.74
C GLY A 22 -41.20 21.96 -38.60
N ASP A 23 -41.46 20.77 -38.05
CA ASP A 23 -42.69 19.98 -38.32
C ASP A 23 -42.48 19.05 -39.54
N HIS A 24 -42.85 17.77 -39.60
CA HIS A 24 -43.43 16.81 -38.67
C HIS A 24 -43.69 15.50 -39.48
N LEU A 25 -43.88 14.37 -38.76
CA LEU A 25 -44.57 13.12 -39.18
C LEU A 25 -43.78 12.19 -40.11
N GLY A 26 -43.73 10.86 -39.96
CA GLY A 26 -44.54 9.90 -39.20
C GLY A 26 -44.71 8.64 -40.07
N GLY A 27 -44.50 7.44 -39.51
CA GLY A 27 -44.95 6.17 -40.11
C GLY A 27 -43.88 5.24 -40.70
N ARG A 28 -43.69 4.07 -40.07
CA ARG A 28 -43.31 2.79 -40.73
C ARG A 28 -44.57 2.20 -41.43
N PRO A 29 -44.59 1.12 -42.27
CA PRO A 29 -43.63 -0.01 -42.37
C PRO A 29 -43.51 -0.80 -43.75
N VAL A 30 -42.67 -1.87 -43.75
CA VAL A 30 -42.66 -3.17 -44.52
C VAL A 30 -42.26 -3.31 -46.03
N ARG A 31 -41.26 -4.21 -46.29
CA ARG A 31 -40.97 -5.12 -47.46
C ARG A 31 -40.81 -4.50 -48.88
N ARG A 32 -40.14 -5.08 -49.90
CA ARG A 32 -39.65 -6.44 -50.25
C ARG A 32 -38.59 -6.37 -51.38
N GLU A 33 -37.52 -7.17 -51.29
CA GLU A 33 -37.01 -8.22 -52.23
C GLU A 33 -36.78 -7.98 -53.76
N HIS A 34 -35.81 -8.79 -54.27
CA HIS A 34 -35.48 -9.20 -55.66
C HIS A 34 -34.40 -8.37 -56.40
N ASP A 35 -33.42 -8.96 -57.11
CA ASP A 35 -33.13 -10.37 -57.38
C ASP A 35 -31.79 -10.57 -58.10
N ARG A 36 -31.39 -11.86 -58.14
CA ARG A 36 -30.58 -12.58 -59.16
C ARG A 36 -29.06 -12.47 -59.07
N ALA A 37 -28.27 -13.53 -59.32
CA ALA A 37 -28.38 -14.98 -59.57
C ALA A 37 -26.97 -15.40 -60.08
N CYS A 38 -26.51 -16.63 -60.29
CA CYS A 38 -26.64 -18.01 -59.77
C CYS A 38 -25.64 -18.84 -60.63
N PHE A 39 -25.43 -20.10 -60.24
CA PHE A 39 -24.70 -21.20 -60.90
C PHE A 39 -23.22 -21.32 -60.53
N GLY A 40 -22.68 -22.50 -60.21
CA GLY A 40 -23.23 -23.85 -60.21
C GLY A 40 -22.13 -24.87 -59.89
N ASN A 41 -22.54 -25.99 -59.28
CA ASN A 41 -21.74 -27.07 -58.66
C ASN A 41 -20.89 -27.92 -59.63
N VAL A 42 -20.03 -28.82 -59.08
CA VAL A 42 -20.13 -30.31 -59.17
C VAL A 42 -18.75 -31.04 -59.19
N ILE A 43 -18.55 -31.96 -58.20
CA ILE A 43 -17.81 -33.26 -58.17
C ILE A 43 -16.25 -33.27 -58.19
N ASP A 44 -15.49 -34.22 -57.62
CA ASP A 44 -15.56 -35.22 -56.52
C ASP A 44 -14.28 -36.10 -56.66
N VAL A 45 -13.68 -36.55 -55.55
CA VAL A 45 -13.10 -37.91 -55.32
C VAL A 45 -11.63 -38.24 -55.74
N ILE A 46 -10.90 -38.89 -54.79
CA ILE A 46 -9.91 -40.01 -54.86
C ILE A 46 -8.48 -39.83 -54.25
N ASP A 47 -8.25 -40.71 -53.24
CA ASP A 47 -7.10 -41.50 -52.74
C ASP A 47 -5.73 -40.97 -52.27
N GLU A 48 -5.52 -41.20 -50.96
CA GLU A 48 -4.51 -42.07 -50.28
C GLU A 48 -3.19 -42.47 -50.97
N ASP A 49 -2.08 -42.37 -50.22
CA ASP A 49 -1.18 -43.52 -49.99
C ASP A 49 -0.22 -43.34 -48.77
N HIS A 50 -0.02 -44.44 -48.04
CA HIS A 50 0.75 -44.62 -46.80
C HIS A 50 2.28 -44.84 -47.03
N ALA A 51 3.12 -44.56 -46.01
CA ALA A 51 4.23 -45.44 -45.59
C ALA A 51 4.82 -45.06 -44.21
N GLU A 52 4.93 -46.07 -43.34
CA GLU A 52 5.43 -46.08 -41.96
C GLU A 52 6.98 -46.13 -41.85
N ARG A 53 7.55 -45.69 -40.70
CA ARG A 53 8.28 -46.57 -39.74
C ARG A 53 8.96 -45.86 -38.53
N LEU A 54 8.66 -46.43 -37.34
CA LEU A 54 9.48 -46.72 -36.13
C LEU A 54 10.00 -45.55 -35.27
N GLU A 55 9.36 -45.23 -34.13
CA GLU A 55 9.53 -45.76 -32.73
C GLU A 55 10.74 -45.16 -31.98
N SER A 56 10.60 -44.56 -30.79
CA SER A 56 10.10 -45.16 -29.54
C SER A 56 9.60 -44.12 -28.50
N PHE A 57 8.69 -44.60 -27.65
CA PHE A 57 7.94 -43.94 -26.58
C PHE A 57 8.74 -43.77 -25.27
N ASP A 58 8.42 -42.74 -24.45
CA ASP A 58 7.70 -43.00 -23.19
C ASP A 58 7.17 -41.73 -22.48
N HIS A 59 5.84 -41.71 -22.42
CA HIS A 59 4.86 -41.18 -21.46
C HIS A 59 4.98 -39.84 -20.73
N GLU A 60 4.03 -38.99 -21.12
CA GLU A 60 3.30 -37.93 -20.41
C GLU A 60 2.33 -38.51 -19.32
N PRO A 61 1.75 -37.69 -18.40
CA PRO A 61 0.55 -36.93 -18.78
C PRO A 61 0.54 -35.48 -18.27
N ILE A 62 0.36 -34.58 -19.24
CA ILE A 62 -0.21 -33.25 -19.08
C ILE A 62 -1.72 -33.42 -19.14
N VAL A 63 -2.46 -32.79 -18.22
CA VAL A 63 -3.89 -32.53 -18.42
C VAL A 63 -4.09 -31.04 -18.24
N ASP A 64 -4.18 -30.35 -19.37
CA ASP A 64 -4.87 -29.08 -19.52
C ASP A 64 -6.37 -29.36 -19.63
N ASP A 65 -7.18 -28.59 -18.90
CA ASP A 65 -8.59 -28.38 -19.21
C ASP A 65 -9.02 -27.03 -18.63
N LEU A 66 -9.28 -26.05 -19.50
CA LEU A 66 -10.52 -25.24 -19.47
C LEU A 66 -10.48 -24.15 -20.55
N VAL A 67 -11.29 -24.30 -21.60
CA VAL A 67 -11.82 -23.18 -22.41
C VAL A 67 -13.30 -23.42 -22.73
N ILE A 68 -14.13 -22.58 -22.10
CA ILE A 68 -15.28 -21.80 -22.61
C ILE A 68 -16.38 -22.50 -23.44
N ALA A 69 -17.62 -22.32 -22.99
CA ALA A 69 -18.77 -22.08 -23.87
C ALA A 69 -19.70 -20.99 -23.30
N VAL A 70 -20.13 -20.10 -24.19
CA VAL A 70 -20.92 -18.87 -23.97
C VAL A 70 -22.23 -18.95 -24.76
N ASN A 71 -23.29 -18.35 -24.21
CA ASN A 71 -24.55 -17.83 -24.81
C ASN A 71 -25.78 -18.72 -25.12
N GLY A 72 -26.93 -18.21 -24.68
CA GLY A 72 -28.28 -18.47 -25.21
C GLY A 72 -29.35 -17.57 -24.57
N SER A 73 -29.89 -16.61 -25.34
CA SER A 73 -30.95 -15.64 -24.99
C SER A 73 -32.38 -16.23 -25.03
N GLY A 74 -33.35 -15.60 -24.36
CA GLY A 74 -34.69 -16.14 -24.09
C GLY A 74 -35.88 -15.67 -24.95
N GLU A 75 -37.08 -16.17 -24.59
CA GLU A 75 -38.43 -15.68 -24.96
C GLU A 75 -39.50 -16.21 -23.95
N ARG A 76 -40.53 -15.40 -23.64
CA ARG A 76 -41.73 -15.63 -22.75
C ARG A 76 -42.97 -16.02 -23.63
N PRO A 77 -44.24 -16.37 -23.20
CA PRO A 77 -45.05 -15.87 -22.03
C PRO A 77 -46.18 -16.79 -21.42
N HIS A 78 -46.92 -16.24 -20.42
CA HIS A 78 -48.27 -16.59 -19.87
C HIS A 78 -48.44 -17.19 -18.43
N HIS A 79 -48.57 -16.26 -17.44
CA HIS A 79 -49.53 -16.07 -16.29
C HIS A 79 -50.49 -17.17 -15.74
N PRO A 80 -51.19 -16.97 -14.56
CA PRO A 80 -51.05 -16.00 -13.44
C PRO A 80 -51.24 -16.58 -11.99
N GLY A 81 -51.00 -15.76 -10.96
CA GLY A 81 -51.58 -15.97 -9.61
C GLY A 81 -50.94 -15.20 -8.45
N GLN A 82 -51.52 -14.04 -8.10
CA GLN A 82 -51.71 -13.40 -6.76
C GLN A 82 -50.68 -13.65 -5.63
N GLY A 83 -50.18 -12.72 -4.81
CA GLY A 83 -50.67 -11.42 -4.34
C GLY A 83 -50.32 -11.31 -2.85
N LEU A 84 -49.62 -10.22 -2.47
CA LEU A 84 -49.54 -9.55 -1.14
C LEU A 84 -49.76 -10.36 0.16
N ASP A 85 -48.77 -10.38 1.07
CA ASP A 85 -48.77 -9.50 2.25
C ASP A 85 -47.60 -9.75 3.23
N ARG A 86 -47.19 -8.65 3.90
CA ARG A 86 -46.23 -8.59 5.03
C ARG A 86 -46.80 -9.31 6.25
N HIS A 87 -45.93 -9.80 7.15
CA HIS A 87 -45.98 -9.48 8.59
C HIS A 87 -44.71 -9.97 9.30
N LEU A 88 -44.07 -9.04 10.01
CA LEU A 88 -43.15 -9.24 11.13
C LEU A 88 -43.98 -9.26 12.42
N ASP A 89 -43.75 -10.25 13.28
CA ASP A 89 -43.87 -10.22 14.76
C ASP A 89 -43.33 -11.59 15.25
N ALA A 90 -42.26 -11.71 16.04
CA ALA A 90 -41.95 -11.23 17.40
C ALA A 90 -42.73 -11.97 18.51
N GLY A 91 -41.99 -12.71 19.35
CA GLY A 91 -42.37 -12.93 20.75
C GLY A 91 -42.46 -14.38 21.25
N ALA A 92 -41.74 -14.61 22.36
CA ALA A 92 -41.92 -15.63 23.40
C ALA A 92 -41.44 -17.07 23.09
N GLU A 93 -40.83 -17.84 24.01
CA GLU A 93 -40.53 -17.70 25.44
C GLU A 93 -39.48 -18.75 25.85
N THR A 94 -38.63 -18.43 26.83
CA THR A 94 -37.71 -19.35 27.52
C THR A 94 -38.42 -20.26 28.53
N PRO A 95 -38.00 -21.54 28.71
CA PRO A 95 -38.24 -22.26 29.95
C PRO A 95 -36.95 -22.47 30.78
N ARG A 96 -37.09 -22.18 32.08
CA ARG A 96 -36.09 -22.35 33.14
C ARG A 96 -35.96 -23.82 33.59
N LEU A 97 -34.84 -24.09 34.25
CA LEU A 97 -34.43 -25.26 35.04
C LEU A 97 -35.51 -25.89 35.93
N GLY A 98 -35.48 -27.24 36.05
CA GLY A 98 -36.19 -28.00 37.09
C GLY A 98 -35.97 -29.52 37.10
N GLN A 99 -35.03 -29.97 37.95
CA GLN A 99 -35.00 -31.21 38.77
C GLN A 99 -34.88 -32.64 38.15
N LYS A 100 -33.70 -33.23 38.42
CA LYS A 100 -33.33 -34.60 38.87
C LYS A 100 -34.40 -35.72 38.85
N HIS A 101 -34.09 -36.85 38.18
CA HIS A 101 -33.83 -38.15 38.84
C HIS A 101 -33.32 -39.26 37.87
N THR A 102 -32.21 -39.89 38.29
CA THR A 102 -31.79 -41.31 38.15
C THR A 102 -31.75 -42.04 36.80
N ILE A 103 -30.50 -42.20 36.30
CA ILE A 103 -29.79 -43.42 35.90
C ILE A 103 -30.65 -44.59 35.39
N ASP A 104 -30.51 -44.88 34.10
CA ASP A 104 -30.57 -46.26 33.61
C ASP A 104 -29.36 -46.55 32.71
N VAL A 105 -28.72 -47.68 32.97
CA VAL A 105 -27.39 -48.05 32.47
C VAL A 105 -27.55 -48.93 31.24
N HIS A 106 -27.28 -48.38 30.05
CA HIS A 106 -26.98 -49.20 28.88
C HIS A 106 -25.57 -48.90 28.36
N ARG A 107 -24.68 -49.89 28.56
CA ARG A 107 -23.37 -50.02 27.92
C ARG A 107 -23.51 -49.94 26.40
N GLY A 108 -22.90 -48.94 25.78
CA GLY A 108 -22.76 -48.86 24.32
C GLY A 108 -21.71 -47.83 23.89
N ARG A 109 -20.53 -48.31 23.54
CA ARG A 109 -19.43 -47.68 22.75
C ARG A 109 -19.04 -46.22 23.08
N LEU A 110 -17.82 -46.08 23.59
CA LEU A 110 -17.05 -44.83 23.56
C LEU A 110 -16.99 -44.28 22.12
N PRO A 111 -17.23 -42.97 21.89
CA PRO A 111 -16.90 -42.34 20.62
C PRO A 111 -15.36 -42.36 20.42
N PRO A 112 -14.86 -42.46 19.18
CA PRO A 112 -13.42 -42.41 18.92
C PRO A 112 -12.86 -41.07 19.43
N PRO A 113 -11.57 -41.01 19.82
CA PRO A 113 -10.95 -39.76 20.20
C PRO A 113 -11.09 -38.77 19.05
N LEU A 114 -11.38 -37.51 19.40
CA LEU A 114 -11.37 -36.37 18.51
C LEU A 114 -10.11 -36.46 17.65
N ARG A 115 -10.29 -36.67 16.34
CA ARG A 115 -9.23 -36.46 15.37
C ARG A 115 -8.67 -35.08 15.64
N GLN A 116 -7.38 -35.01 15.93
CA GLN A 116 -6.59 -33.78 15.80
C GLN A 116 -7.06 -33.08 14.54
N VAL A 117 -7.65 -31.90 14.73
CA VAL A 117 -7.80 -30.93 13.65
C VAL A 117 -6.40 -30.80 13.09
N ALA A 118 -6.24 -31.13 11.81
CA ALA A 118 -4.98 -30.92 11.11
C ALA A 118 -4.68 -29.42 11.25
N TRP A 119 -3.72 -29.10 12.11
CA TRP A 119 -3.16 -27.78 12.22
C TRP A 119 -2.71 -27.44 10.81
N THR A 120 -3.32 -26.42 10.23
CA THR A 120 -2.82 -25.77 9.03
C THR A 120 -1.33 -25.56 9.27
N THR A 121 -0.46 -26.03 8.38
CA THR A 121 0.99 -26.07 8.58
C THR A 121 1.54 -24.65 8.78
N MET A 122 1.52 -24.19 10.04
CA MET A 122 2.24 -23.00 10.46
C MET A 122 3.72 -23.35 10.40
N SER A 123 4.49 -22.60 9.61
CA SER A 123 5.95 -22.74 9.66
C SER A 123 6.44 -22.11 10.95
N ALA A 124 7.24 -22.86 11.71
CA ALA A 124 7.93 -22.34 12.88
C ALA A 124 8.84 -21.16 12.48
N PRO A 125 8.91 -20.08 13.28
CA PRO A 125 9.88 -19.01 13.07
C PRO A 125 11.30 -19.58 12.99
N VAL A 126 12.07 -19.21 11.98
CA VAL A 126 13.47 -19.65 11.85
C VAL A 126 14.39 -18.50 12.22
N VAL A 127 15.36 -18.73 13.10
CA VAL A 127 16.34 -17.71 13.49
C VAL A 127 17.22 -17.36 12.29
N VAL A 128 17.22 -16.10 11.86
CA VAL A 128 18.02 -15.59 10.73
C VAL A 128 19.30 -14.89 11.18
N SER A 129 19.30 -14.31 12.38
CA SER A 129 20.49 -13.69 12.95
C SER A 129 20.43 -13.67 14.48
N VAL A 130 21.60 -13.57 15.10
CA VAL A 130 21.74 -13.46 16.56
C VAL A 130 22.80 -12.39 16.82
N ALA A 131 22.43 -11.35 17.57
CA ALA A 131 23.32 -10.25 17.91
C ALA A 131 24.44 -10.71 18.87
N ALA A 132 25.69 -10.36 18.57
CA ALA A 132 26.81 -10.76 19.40
C ALA A 132 26.68 -10.19 20.83
N GLY A 133 26.82 -11.05 21.84
CA GLY A 133 26.71 -10.66 23.25
C GLY A 133 25.27 -10.46 23.75
N SER A 134 24.24 -10.69 22.92
CA SER A 134 22.84 -10.63 23.34
C SER A 134 22.46 -11.76 24.31
N PRO A 135 21.34 -11.64 25.06
CA PRO A 135 20.82 -12.74 25.86
C PRO A 135 20.65 -14.04 25.06
N GLY A 136 20.18 -13.95 23.81
CA GLY A 136 20.03 -15.10 22.93
C GLY A 136 21.35 -15.74 22.52
N ALA A 137 22.40 -14.94 22.26
CA ALA A 137 23.74 -15.46 22.01
C ALA A 137 24.31 -16.15 23.25
N ARG A 138 24.12 -15.56 24.44
CA ARG A 138 24.57 -16.13 25.72
C ARG A 138 23.87 -17.45 26.06
N ALA A 139 22.60 -17.57 25.67
CA ALA A 139 21.81 -18.79 25.81
C ALA A 139 22.16 -19.88 24.78
N GLY A 140 22.94 -19.55 23.74
CA GLY A 140 23.38 -20.51 22.73
C GLY A 140 22.45 -20.67 21.53
N LEU A 141 21.57 -19.70 21.28
CA LEU A 141 20.76 -19.66 20.05
C LEU A 141 21.66 -19.44 18.82
N CYS A 142 21.29 -20.08 17.71
CA CYS A 142 22.06 -20.10 16.48
C CYS A 142 21.16 -19.79 15.28
N VAL A 143 21.78 -19.31 14.21
CA VAL A 143 21.11 -19.15 12.91
C VAL A 143 20.63 -20.52 12.42
N ASN A 144 19.42 -20.56 11.87
CA ASN A 144 18.64 -21.72 11.45
C ASN A 144 17.97 -22.54 12.57
N ASP A 145 17.91 -22.03 13.80
CA ASP A 145 17.06 -22.63 14.82
C ASP A 145 15.58 -22.40 14.49
N GLU A 146 14.77 -23.46 14.46
CA GLU A 146 13.32 -23.38 14.30
C GLU A 146 12.66 -23.23 15.68
N ILE A 147 12.02 -22.11 15.98
CA ILE A 147 11.42 -21.86 17.28
C ILE A 147 10.02 -22.47 17.32
N LEU A 148 9.82 -23.44 18.20
CA LEU A 148 8.55 -24.17 18.35
C LEU A 148 7.61 -23.45 19.31
N THR A 149 8.11 -23.10 20.51
CA THR A 149 7.33 -22.39 21.52
C THR A 149 8.18 -21.38 22.29
N LEU A 150 7.52 -20.34 22.78
CA LEU A 150 8.02 -19.36 23.74
C LEU A 150 7.05 -19.35 24.93
N ASN A 151 7.54 -19.61 26.14
CA ASN A 151 6.73 -19.72 27.36
C ASN A 151 5.52 -20.67 27.19
N GLY A 152 5.74 -21.78 26.47
CA GLY A 152 4.71 -22.78 26.17
C GLY A 152 3.68 -22.36 25.10
N GLN A 153 3.85 -21.21 24.46
CA GLN A 153 2.98 -20.72 23.39
C GLN A 153 3.68 -20.79 22.03
N VAL A 154 2.98 -21.25 21.00
CA VAL A 154 3.47 -21.20 19.62
C VAL A 154 3.21 -19.79 19.09
N PRO A 155 4.26 -18.99 18.78
CA PRO A 155 4.06 -17.64 18.28
C PRO A 155 3.38 -17.68 16.90
N ARG A 156 2.28 -16.94 16.76
CA ARG A 156 1.48 -16.86 15.52
C ARG A 156 2.08 -15.91 14.49
N ASP A 157 2.70 -14.82 14.95
CA ASP A 157 3.42 -13.85 14.13
C ASP A 157 4.45 -13.05 14.94
N ILE A 158 5.10 -12.08 14.29
CA ILE A 158 6.16 -11.28 14.90
C ILE A 158 5.67 -10.38 16.05
N ILE A 159 4.38 -10.03 16.07
CA ILE A 159 3.81 -9.17 17.12
C ILE A 159 3.76 -9.99 18.41
N GLU A 160 3.20 -11.21 18.33
CA GLU A 160 3.17 -12.12 19.46
C GLU A 160 4.58 -12.58 19.87
N TRP A 161 5.47 -12.85 18.91
CA TRP A 161 6.88 -13.08 19.20
C TRP A 161 7.49 -11.96 20.06
N ARG A 162 7.27 -10.69 19.69
CA ARG A 162 7.81 -9.54 20.45
C ARG A 162 7.24 -9.50 21.87
N PHE A 163 5.94 -9.74 22.04
CA PHE A 163 5.33 -9.77 23.36
C PHE A 163 5.91 -10.91 24.23
N LEU A 164 5.99 -12.12 23.70
CA LEU A 164 6.49 -13.29 24.42
C LEU A 164 7.97 -13.17 24.77
N VAL A 165 8.76 -12.53 23.90
CA VAL A 165 10.18 -12.31 24.12
C VAL A 165 10.45 -11.16 25.08
N ASP A 166 9.52 -10.25 25.35
CA ASP A 166 9.80 -9.10 26.22
C ASP A 166 9.87 -9.45 27.72
N GLU A 167 9.35 -10.62 28.10
CA GLU A 167 9.38 -11.14 29.47
C GLU A 167 10.83 -11.35 29.99
N ALA A 168 11.03 -11.25 31.31
CA ALA A 168 12.37 -11.40 31.92
C ALA A 168 12.89 -12.84 31.84
N ASP A 169 11.99 -13.80 31.98
CA ASP A 169 12.27 -15.23 31.94
C ASP A 169 11.58 -15.80 30.70
N VAL A 170 12.37 -16.18 29.70
CA VAL A 170 11.86 -16.71 28.44
C VAL A 170 12.29 -18.18 28.31
N GLU A 171 11.33 -19.09 28.38
CA GLU A 171 11.50 -20.50 28.03
C GLU A 171 11.29 -20.68 26.53
N ILE A 172 12.33 -21.09 25.82
CA ILE A 172 12.30 -21.31 24.37
C ILE A 172 12.43 -22.79 24.09
N GLU A 173 11.46 -23.36 23.37
CA GLU A 173 11.60 -24.65 22.72
C GLU A 173 11.95 -24.43 21.25
N LEU A 174 13.03 -25.04 20.79
CA LEU A 174 13.49 -24.93 19.41
C LEU A 174 13.87 -26.28 18.83
N ARG A 175 13.87 -26.38 17.50
CA ARG A 175 14.37 -27.50 16.74
C ARG A 175 15.64 -27.10 16.00
N ARG A 176 16.73 -27.82 16.26
CA ARG A 176 18.02 -27.66 15.58
C ARG A 176 18.43 -29.00 14.98
N GLY A 177 18.58 -29.07 13.66
CA GLY A 177 18.97 -30.30 12.98
C GLY A 177 18.01 -31.47 13.23
N GLY A 178 16.72 -31.20 13.44
CA GLY A 178 15.70 -32.21 13.74
C GLY A 178 15.61 -32.64 15.21
N LEU A 179 16.42 -32.06 16.11
CA LEU A 179 16.35 -32.31 17.55
C LEU A 179 15.68 -31.14 18.26
N ASP A 180 14.64 -31.47 19.03
CA ASP A 180 13.94 -30.52 19.88
C ASP A 180 14.75 -30.29 21.17
N GLN A 181 15.02 -29.03 21.48
CA GLN A 181 15.81 -28.57 22.61
C GLN A 181 15.07 -27.45 23.33
N ARG A 182 15.25 -27.36 24.64
CA ARG A 182 14.64 -26.35 25.49
C ARG A 182 15.71 -25.52 26.18
N PHE A 183 15.54 -24.20 26.14
CA PHE A 183 16.46 -23.22 26.70
C PHE A 183 15.69 -22.28 27.63
N GLU A 184 16.24 -22.00 28.81
CA GLU A 184 15.76 -20.93 29.69
C GLU A 184 16.69 -19.74 29.53
N ILE A 185 16.12 -18.59 29.19
CA ILE A 185 16.87 -17.35 28.94
C ILE A 185 16.47 -16.33 29.98
N PHE A 186 17.45 -15.95 30.81
CA PHE A 186 17.31 -14.91 31.81
C PHE A 186 17.81 -13.58 31.26
N LYS A 187 16.95 -12.57 31.26
CA LYS A 187 17.27 -11.20 30.81
C LYS A 187 16.55 -10.15 31.64
N GLY A 188 16.97 -8.89 31.54
CA GLY A 188 16.22 -7.80 32.12
C GLY A 188 14.83 -7.65 31.46
N VAL A 189 13.82 -7.24 32.22
CA VAL A 189 12.54 -6.79 31.64
C VAL A 189 12.82 -5.66 30.66
N GLY A 190 12.36 -5.79 29.40
CA GLY A 190 12.67 -4.82 28.34
C GLY A 190 14.07 -4.93 27.72
N GLU A 191 14.94 -5.84 28.19
CA GLU A 191 16.19 -6.16 27.48
C GLU A 191 15.85 -6.97 26.22
N PRO A 192 16.30 -6.55 25.02
CA PRO A 192 16.02 -7.30 23.81
C PRO A 192 16.78 -8.63 23.82
N LEU A 193 16.10 -9.72 23.46
CA LEU A 193 16.71 -11.05 23.33
C LEU A 193 17.86 -11.07 22.31
N GLY A 194 17.83 -10.18 21.32
CA GLY A 194 18.84 -10.05 20.27
C GLY A 194 18.90 -11.26 19.34
N VAL A 195 17.73 -11.81 19.01
CA VAL A 195 17.50 -12.91 18.06
C VAL A 195 16.50 -12.43 17.03
N GLU A 196 16.79 -12.66 15.76
CA GLU A 196 15.95 -12.29 14.63
C GLU A 196 15.35 -13.55 13.99
N VAL A 197 14.09 -13.50 13.57
CA VAL A 197 13.37 -14.63 12.96
C VAL A 197 12.90 -14.34 11.53
N SER A 198 12.60 -15.41 10.78
CA SER A 198 12.46 -15.44 9.32
C SER A 198 11.15 -14.90 8.72
N SER A 199 10.21 -14.36 9.51
CA SER A 199 9.03 -13.69 8.94
C SER A 199 8.38 -12.72 9.92
N ALA A 200 7.80 -11.63 9.40
CA ALA A 200 6.84 -10.80 10.11
C ALA A 200 5.54 -11.57 10.46
N VAL A 201 5.20 -12.53 9.60
CA VAL A 201 3.92 -13.23 9.56
C VAL A 201 4.21 -14.71 9.33
N PHE A 202 4.09 -15.53 10.36
CA PHE A 202 4.41 -16.97 10.26
C PHE A 202 3.31 -17.75 9.51
N ASP A 203 2.13 -17.16 9.37
CA ASP A 203 0.94 -17.70 8.72
C ASP A 203 0.61 -17.07 7.36
N ARG A 204 1.62 -16.69 6.54
CA ARG A 204 1.47 -16.01 5.23
C ARG A 204 0.72 -14.66 5.29
N VAL A 205 1.22 -13.67 4.54
CA VAL A 205 0.59 -12.34 4.47
C VAL A 205 -0.83 -12.43 3.91
N ARG A 206 -1.80 -11.80 4.57
CA ARG A 206 -3.14 -11.66 4.01
C ARG A 206 -3.09 -10.68 2.84
N THR A 207 -3.34 -11.18 1.64
CA THR A 207 -3.28 -10.33 0.45
C THR A 207 -4.50 -9.40 0.34
N CYS A 208 -4.54 -8.48 -0.62
CA CYS A 208 -5.73 -7.70 -0.93
C CYS A 208 -6.57 -8.40 -2.02
N ASP A 209 -7.90 -8.43 -1.86
CA ASP A 209 -8.84 -8.91 -2.89
C ASP A 209 -9.50 -7.76 -3.69
N ASN A 210 -9.13 -6.51 -3.40
CA ASN A 210 -9.67 -5.37 -4.13
C ASN A 210 -9.06 -5.25 -5.53
N HIS A 211 -9.88 -4.79 -6.46
CA HIS A 211 -9.51 -4.60 -7.86
C HIS A 211 -9.56 -3.11 -8.21
N CYS A 212 -9.04 -2.27 -7.31
CA CYS A 212 -9.16 -0.82 -7.44
C CYS A 212 -8.59 -0.33 -8.77
N ALA A 213 -9.33 0.55 -9.46
CA ALA A 213 -8.86 1.12 -10.73
C ALA A 213 -7.57 1.95 -10.58
N PHE A 214 -7.33 2.47 -9.37
CA PHE A 214 -6.17 3.28 -9.02
C PHE A 214 -5.03 2.50 -8.35
N CYS A 215 -5.14 1.18 -8.20
CA CYS A 215 -4.14 0.37 -7.49
C CYS A 215 -2.81 0.36 -8.27
N PHE A 216 -1.75 0.91 -7.67
CA PHE A 216 -0.44 1.01 -8.31
C PHE A 216 0.17 -0.35 -8.65
N ILE A 217 -0.08 -1.38 -7.80
CA ILE A 217 0.44 -2.74 -7.99
C ILE A 217 -0.07 -3.39 -9.29
N TYR A 218 -1.30 -3.09 -9.73
CA TYR A 218 -1.80 -3.58 -11.03
C TYR A 218 -1.13 -2.90 -12.23
N GLN A 219 -0.50 -1.74 -12.02
CA GLN A 219 0.15 -0.94 -13.05
C GLN A 219 1.67 -1.20 -13.09
N LEU A 220 2.15 -2.21 -12.38
CA LEU A 220 3.55 -2.60 -12.35
C LEU A 220 3.90 -3.42 -13.60
N PRO A 221 4.99 -3.11 -14.34
CA PRO A 221 5.44 -3.93 -15.47
C PRO A 221 5.80 -5.34 -15.00
N LYS A 222 5.85 -6.31 -15.92
CA LYS A 222 6.34 -7.66 -15.62
C LYS A 222 7.87 -7.67 -15.43
N GLY A 223 8.38 -8.65 -14.69
CA GLY A 223 9.82 -8.89 -14.55
C GLY A 223 10.51 -8.15 -13.40
N MET A 224 9.75 -7.46 -12.56
CA MET A 224 10.28 -6.85 -11.33
C MET A 224 10.37 -7.88 -10.19
N ARG A 225 10.91 -7.45 -9.04
CA ARG A 225 11.02 -8.27 -7.84
C ARG A 225 9.64 -8.80 -7.43
N LYS A 226 9.55 -10.11 -7.13
CA LYS A 226 8.28 -10.80 -6.83
C LYS A 226 7.49 -10.15 -5.70
N SER A 227 8.21 -9.64 -4.70
CA SER A 227 7.67 -9.02 -3.51
C SER A 227 6.98 -7.68 -3.78
N LEU A 228 7.29 -6.98 -4.88
CA LEU A 228 6.59 -5.77 -5.34
C LEU A 228 5.16 -6.04 -5.83
N TYR A 229 4.86 -7.28 -6.24
CA TYR A 229 3.52 -7.66 -6.69
C TYR A 229 2.61 -8.15 -5.55
N LEU A 230 3.11 -8.19 -4.32
CA LEU A 230 2.32 -8.56 -3.16
C LEU A 230 1.40 -7.40 -2.79
N LYS A 231 0.10 -7.57 -3.00
CA LYS A 231 -0.89 -6.63 -2.50
C LYS A 231 -1.18 -6.97 -1.06
N ASP A 232 -0.87 -6.05 -0.17
CA ASP A 232 -1.16 -6.17 1.23
C ASP A 232 -2.54 -5.56 1.57
N ASP A 233 -3.25 -6.17 2.51
CA ASP A 233 -4.43 -5.62 3.18
C ASP A 233 -4.43 -6.02 4.68
N ASP A 234 -3.25 -6.38 5.22
CA ASP A 234 -3.04 -6.94 6.54
C ASP A 234 -2.78 -5.84 7.58
N TYR A 235 -3.62 -5.78 8.62
CA TYR A 235 -3.48 -4.78 9.69
C TYR A 235 -2.15 -4.92 10.46
N ARG A 236 -1.51 -6.09 10.44
CA ARG A 236 -0.22 -6.30 11.09
C ARG A 236 0.88 -5.55 10.37
N LEU A 237 0.87 -5.61 9.03
CA LEU A 237 1.80 -4.85 8.21
C LEU A 237 1.49 -3.36 8.26
N SER A 238 0.21 -3.00 8.45
CA SER A 238 -0.19 -1.63 8.74
C SER A 238 0.44 -1.06 10.00
N PHE A 239 0.40 -1.83 11.10
CA PHE A 239 1.03 -1.47 12.38
C PHE A 239 2.57 -1.46 12.30
N LEU A 240 3.17 -2.45 11.64
CA LEU A 240 4.62 -2.64 11.65
C LEU A 240 5.37 -1.72 10.68
N TYR A 241 4.72 -1.34 9.57
CA TYR A 241 5.40 -0.72 8.43
C TYR A 241 4.66 0.46 7.81
N GLY A 242 3.51 0.87 8.35
CA GLY A 242 2.77 2.00 7.79
C GLY A 242 1.85 1.63 6.62
N ASN A 243 1.80 0.36 6.20
CA ASN A 243 0.99 -0.05 5.04
C ASN A 243 -0.50 0.26 5.22
N PHE A 244 -1.17 0.69 4.15
CA PHE A 244 -2.59 0.99 4.23
C PHE A 244 -3.44 -0.26 4.02
N THR A 245 -4.40 -0.47 4.93
CA THR A 245 -5.46 -1.47 4.79
C THR A 245 -6.79 -0.82 4.43
N THR A 246 -7.51 -1.45 3.51
CA THR A 246 -8.88 -1.11 3.13
C THR A 246 -9.93 -1.66 4.09
N LEU A 247 -9.50 -2.53 5.01
CA LEU A 247 -10.33 -3.26 5.98
C LEU A 247 -11.39 -4.17 5.34
N THR A 248 -11.26 -4.49 4.04
CA THR A 248 -12.26 -5.29 3.31
C THR A 248 -12.25 -6.77 3.69
N ARG A 249 -11.11 -7.28 4.15
CA ARG A 249 -10.96 -8.62 4.73
C ARG A 249 -10.90 -8.63 6.26
N PHE A 250 -11.09 -7.49 6.90
CA PHE A 250 -10.97 -7.37 8.35
C PHE A 250 -12.16 -8.03 9.05
N THR A 251 -11.87 -8.84 10.07
CA THR A 251 -12.87 -9.66 10.79
C THR A 251 -13.03 -9.21 12.24
N GLU A 252 -14.07 -9.71 12.91
CA GLU A 252 -14.29 -9.51 14.34
C GLU A 252 -13.11 -10.00 15.18
N ALA A 253 -12.49 -11.12 14.80
CA ALA A 253 -11.32 -11.68 15.50
C ALA A 253 -10.07 -10.79 15.31
N ASP A 254 -9.93 -10.15 14.14
CA ASP A 254 -8.85 -9.18 13.92
C ASP A 254 -9.08 -7.92 14.76
N LEU A 255 -10.32 -7.45 14.88
CA LEU A 255 -10.68 -6.33 15.76
C LEU A 255 -10.35 -6.64 17.22
N GLU A 256 -10.81 -7.80 17.73
CA GLU A 256 -10.54 -8.23 19.11
C GLU A 256 -9.04 -8.20 19.40
N ARG A 257 -8.24 -8.67 18.44
CA ARG A 257 -6.80 -8.68 18.56
C ARG A 257 -6.20 -7.28 18.56
N VAL A 258 -6.55 -6.44 17.59
CA VAL A 258 -6.09 -5.03 17.51
C VAL A 258 -6.38 -4.30 18.83
N VAL A 259 -7.56 -4.52 19.40
CA VAL A 259 -7.97 -3.89 20.66
C VAL A 259 -7.23 -4.47 21.87
N THR A 260 -7.15 -5.79 21.98
CA THR A 260 -6.53 -6.47 23.14
C THR A 260 -5.02 -6.22 23.19
N GLU A 261 -4.35 -6.24 22.03
CA GLU A 261 -2.91 -5.98 21.90
C GLU A 261 -2.60 -4.48 21.76
N ARG A 262 -3.62 -3.61 21.72
CA ARG A 262 -3.51 -2.15 21.55
C ARG A 262 -2.62 -1.74 20.38
N LEU A 263 -2.83 -2.37 19.22
CA LEU A 263 -2.02 -2.13 18.03
C LEU A 263 -2.30 -0.72 17.50
N SER A 264 -1.31 0.18 17.60
CA SER A 264 -1.43 1.57 17.20
C SER A 264 -0.08 2.12 16.72
N PRO A 265 -0.02 2.89 15.61
CA PRO A 265 -1.14 3.30 14.77
C PRO A 265 -1.58 2.22 13.76
N ILE A 266 -2.82 2.30 13.28
CA ILE A 266 -3.32 1.56 12.11
C ILE A 266 -3.58 2.54 10.96
N ASN A 267 -3.09 2.24 9.77
CA ASN A 267 -3.20 3.08 8.58
C ASN A 267 -4.32 2.55 7.65
N VAL A 268 -5.34 3.37 7.42
CA VAL A 268 -6.59 2.98 6.74
C VAL A 268 -6.78 3.75 5.45
N SER A 269 -6.96 3.01 4.36
CA SER A 269 -7.34 3.54 3.05
C SER A 269 -8.81 3.98 3.04
N ILE A 270 -9.08 5.27 3.26
CA ILE A 270 -10.43 5.85 3.34
C ILE A 270 -11.01 6.11 1.95
N HIS A 271 -10.30 6.79 1.04
CA HIS A 271 -10.71 7.13 -0.35
C HIS A 271 -12.06 7.86 -0.55
N ALA A 272 -13.16 7.37 0.00
CA ALA A 272 -14.48 7.97 0.08
C ALA A 272 -15.23 7.34 1.27
N THR A 273 -16.03 8.14 2.00
CA THR A 273 -16.91 7.66 3.07
C THR A 273 -18.25 7.12 2.55
N GLU A 274 -18.69 7.59 1.39
CA GLU A 274 -19.95 7.17 0.78
C GLU A 274 -19.86 5.69 0.32
N PRO A 275 -20.75 4.79 0.82
CA PRO A 275 -20.62 3.35 0.61
C PRO A 275 -20.60 2.89 -0.86
N ASP A 276 -21.43 3.49 -1.72
CA ASP A 276 -21.54 3.08 -3.11
C ASP A 276 -20.32 3.52 -3.92
N LEU A 277 -19.86 4.76 -3.73
CA LEU A 277 -18.64 5.30 -4.31
C LEU A 277 -17.42 4.49 -3.87
N ARG A 278 -17.29 4.22 -2.57
CA ARG A 278 -16.18 3.41 -2.03
C ARG A 278 -16.18 2.01 -2.64
N SER A 279 -17.34 1.35 -2.70
CA SER A 279 -17.45 0.01 -3.31
C SER A 279 -17.07 0.02 -4.79
N LYS A 280 -17.49 1.04 -5.53
CA LYS A 280 -17.14 1.24 -6.94
C LYS A 280 -15.64 1.48 -7.13
N MET A 281 -15.04 2.33 -6.31
CA MET A 281 -13.61 2.64 -6.34
C MET A 281 -12.74 1.40 -6.07
N LEU A 282 -13.10 0.60 -5.08
CA LEU A 282 -12.39 -0.63 -4.71
C LEU A 282 -12.71 -1.82 -5.64
N LYS A 283 -13.73 -1.67 -6.51
CA LYS A 283 -14.37 -2.76 -7.27
C LYS A 283 -14.70 -3.96 -6.37
N ASN A 284 -15.19 -3.69 -5.16
CA ASN A 284 -15.51 -4.69 -4.13
C ASN A 284 -16.72 -4.25 -3.29
N PRO A 285 -17.83 -5.01 -3.26
CA PRO A 285 -19.02 -4.65 -2.49
C PRO A 285 -18.79 -4.63 -0.97
N ARG A 286 -17.78 -5.34 -0.45
CA ARG A 286 -17.41 -5.27 0.97
C ARG A 286 -16.83 -3.89 1.36
N GLY A 287 -16.35 -3.14 0.37
CA GLY A 287 -15.78 -1.81 0.55
C GLY A 287 -16.72 -0.83 1.25
N GLY A 288 -18.01 -0.83 0.88
CA GLY A 288 -18.97 0.13 1.41
C GLY A 288 -19.20 0.05 2.93
N MET A 289 -19.01 -1.14 3.53
CA MET A 289 -19.19 -1.32 4.97
C MET A 289 -17.88 -1.41 5.75
N SER A 290 -16.72 -1.39 5.09
CA SER A 290 -15.45 -1.69 5.76
C SER A 290 -15.00 -0.61 6.75
N LEU A 291 -15.41 0.65 6.57
CA LEU A 291 -15.09 1.75 7.49
C LEU A 291 -15.81 1.66 8.85
N ARG A 292 -16.75 0.73 9.02
CA ARG A 292 -17.32 0.43 10.36
C ARG A 292 -16.24 -0.06 11.34
N TRP A 293 -15.22 -0.76 10.84
CA TRP A 293 -14.11 -1.25 11.64
C TRP A 293 -13.23 -0.12 12.15
N MET A 294 -13.06 0.94 11.34
CA MET A 294 -12.38 2.16 11.75
C MET A 294 -13.08 2.81 12.94
N ARG A 295 -14.42 2.93 12.92
CA ARG A 295 -15.18 3.43 14.08
C ARG A 295 -14.93 2.56 15.31
N ALA A 296 -15.04 1.24 15.16
CA ALA A 296 -14.85 0.32 16.27
C ALA A 296 -13.44 0.41 16.88
N MET A 297 -12.40 0.58 16.06
CA MET A 297 -11.02 0.79 16.55
C MET A 297 -10.90 2.11 17.34
N LEU A 298 -11.43 3.21 16.81
CA LEU A 298 -11.41 4.51 17.48
C LEU A 298 -12.16 4.49 18.82
N ASP A 299 -13.31 3.81 18.89
CA ASP A 299 -14.08 3.62 20.14
C ASP A 299 -13.27 2.93 21.26
N HIS A 300 -12.26 2.14 20.88
CA HIS A 300 -11.37 1.45 21.79
C HIS A 300 -10.03 2.18 22.00
N GLY A 301 -9.90 3.42 21.54
CA GLY A 301 -8.71 4.26 21.74
C GLY A 301 -7.51 3.84 20.88
N ILE A 302 -7.75 3.13 19.77
CA ILE A 302 -6.71 2.78 18.80
C ILE A 302 -6.43 4.00 17.93
N THR A 303 -5.17 4.41 17.83
CA THR A 303 -4.75 5.50 16.94
C THR A 303 -4.90 5.03 15.49
N VAL A 304 -5.68 5.76 14.69
CA VAL A 304 -5.87 5.46 13.26
C VAL A 304 -5.48 6.66 12.41
N ARG A 305 -4.74 6.39 11.33
CA ARG A 305 -4.35 7.34 10.30
C ARG A 305 -5.05 7.00 8.99
N GLY A 306 -5.59 8.01 8.32
CA GLY A 306 -6.36 7.85 7.08
C GLY A 306 -5.56 8.26 5.84
N GLN A 307 -5.85 7.64 4.70
CA GLN A 307 -5.39 8.13 3.39
C GLN A 307 -6.53 8.18 2.38
N ILE A 308 -6.53 9.24 1.58
CA ILE A 308 -7.44 9.48 0.46
C ILE A 308 -6.59 9.66 -0.80
N VAL A 309 -6.49 8.61 -1.60
CA VAL A 309 -6.06 8.72 -3.01
C VAL A 309 -7.18 9.36 -3.82
N LEU A 310 -6.95 10.57 -4.33
CA LEU A 310 -7.89 11.30 -5.15
C LEU A 310 -7.75 10.94 -6.63
N CYS A 311 -8.87 10.54 -7.23
CA CYS A 311 -9.01 10.18 -8.63
C CYS A 311 -9.88 11.24 -9.32
N PRO A 312 -9.34 11.99 -10.30
CA PRO A 312 -10.07 13.07 -10.95
C PRO A 312 -11.38 12.63 -11.60
N GLY A 313 -12.48 13.32 -11.30
CA GLY A 313 -13.84 12.99 -11.77
C GLY A 313 -14.48 11.76 -11.11
N VAL A 314 -13.90 11.24 -10.02
CA VAL A 314 -14.40 10.07 -9.31
C VAL A 314 -14.72 10.38 -7.86
N ASN A 315 -13.74 10.83 -7.07
CA ASN A 315 -13.89 11.15 -5.64
C ASN A 315 -13.31 12.52 -5.26
N ASP A 316 -13.13 13.41 -6.23
CA ASP A 316 -12.73 14.80 -6.06
C ASP A 316 -13.93 15.75 -5.95
N GLY A 317 -13.66 17.05 -5.76
CA GLY A 317 -14.68 18.09 -5.65
C GLY A 317 -15.70 17.82 -4.55
N ALA A 318 -16.99 17.87 -4.87
CA ALA A 318 -18.07 17.66 -3.90
C ALA A 318 -18.01 16.29 -3.18
N ALA A 319 -17.43 15.26 -3.82
CA ALA A 319 -17.25 13.96 -3.18
C ALA A 319 -16.15 14.00 -2.11
N LEU A 320 -15.08 14.79 -2.34
CA LEU A 320 -14.04 15.05 -1.35
C LEU A 320 -14.61 15.86 -0.18
N ASP A 321 -15.35 16.94 -0.44
CA ASP A 321 -15.97 17.75 0.61
C ASP A 321 -16.88 16.92 1.50
N ARG A 322 -17.71 16.05 0.90
CA ARG A 322 -18.53 15.11 1.66
C ARG A 322 -17.68 14.15 2.49
N THR A 323 -16.60 13.62 1.93
CA THR A 323 -15.70 12.71 2.64
C THR A 323 -15.07 13.39 3.86
N LEU A 324 -14.62 14.64 3.73
CA LEU A 324 -14.04 15.41 4.83
C LEU A 324 -15.07 15.82 5.89
N ALA A 325 -16.29 16.16 5.47
CA ALA A 325 -17.41 16.40 6.38
C ALA A 325 -17.77 15.14 7.19
N ASP A 326 -17.89 13.99 6.54
CA ASP A 326 -18.18 12.71 7.19
C ASP A 326 -17.03 12.29 8.12
N VAL A 327 -15.77 12.57 7.76
CA VAL A 327 -14.60 12.37 8.62
C VAL A 327 -14.71 13.18 9.90
N LEU A 328 -15.04 14.47 9.79
CA LEU A 328 -15.21 15.33 10.95
C LEU A 328 -16.36 14.87 11.87
N ASP A 329 -17.49 14.46 11.28
CA ASP A 329 -18.69 14.07 12.03
C ASP A 329 -18.56 12.69 12.68
N GLN A 330 -18.10 11.69 11.92
CA GLN A 330 -18.13 10.28 12.36
C GLN A 330 -16.80 9.82 12.96
N TYR A 331 -15.70 10.49 12.64
CA TYR A 331 -14.34 10.06 12.98
C TYR A 331 -13.45 11.21 13.53
N PRO A 332 -13.94 12.06 14.47
CA PRO A 332 -13.18 13.20 15.01
C PRO A 332 -11.89 12.79 15.77
N ASP A 333 -11.80 11.51 16.15
CA ASP A 333 -10.68 10.93 16.90
C ASP A 333 -9.53 10.45 16.00
N LEU A 334 -9.65 10.54 14.66
CA LEU A 334 -8.57 10.18 13.73
C LEU A 334 -7.31 11.01 13.96
N ASP A 335 -6.14 10.39 13.95
CA ASP A 335 -4.85 11.06 14.15
C ASP A 335 -4.61 12.10 13.05
N SER A 336 -4.59 11.63 11.80
CA SER A 336 -4.35 12.45 10.62
C SER A 336 -4.89 11.78 9.35
N VAL A 337 -5.18 12.56 8.32
CA VAL A 337 -5.66 12.12 7.00
C VAL A 337 -4.78 12.73 5.91
N ALA A 338 -4.10 11.87 5.15
CA ALA A 338 -3.32 12.26 3.98
C ALA A 338 -4.21 12.30 2.73
N VAL A 339 -4.16 13.38 1.97
CA VAL A 339 -4.82 13.54 0.67
C VAL A 339 -3.74 13.53 -0.41
N VAL A 340 -3.70 12.46 -1.19
CA VAL A 340 -2.62 12.19 -2.15
C VAL A 340 -3.16 12.11 -3.57
N PRO A 341 -2.42 12.61 -4.58
CA PRO A 341 -2.84 12.51 -5.97
C PRO A 341 -2.73 11.07 -6.49
N LEU A 342 -3.55 10.75 -7.49
CA LEU A 342 -3.45 9.49 -8.21
C LEU A 342 -2.10 9.32 -8.93
N GLY A 343 -1.33 8.32 -8.51
CA GLY A 343 -0.14 7.84 -9.21
C GLY A 343 -0.50 6.93 -10.39
N LEU A 344 -0.16 7.33 -11.60
CA LEU A 344 -0.33 6.55 -12.82
C LEU A 344 1.02 6.21 -13.43
N SER A 345 1.19 4.94 -13.79
CA SER A 345 2.25 4.49 -14.68
C SER A 345 1.75 4.42 -16.13
N ARG A 346 2.66 4.31 -17.09
CA ARG A 346 2.32 4.06 -18.50
C ARG A 346 1.67 2.71 -18.76
N PHE A 347 1.71 1.80 -17.78
CA PHE A 347 1.13 0.47 -17.88
C PHE A 347 -0.32 0.41 -17.35
N ASN A 348 -0.85 1.53 -16.85
CA ASN A 348 -2.27 1.62 -16.52
C ASN A 348 -3.13 1.54 -17.79
N THR A 349 -4.14 0.68 -17.78
CA THR A 349 -5.08 0.49 -18.88
C THR A 349 -6.51 0.91 -18.55
N GLU A 350 -6.77 1.39 -17.33
CA GLU A 350 -8.09 1.81 -16.87
C GLU A 350 -8.49 3.14 -17.51
N PRO A 351 -9.51 3.17 -18.39
CA PRO A 351 -9.85 4.37 -19.15
C PRO A 351 -10.44 5.49 -18.29
N ALA A 352 -10.93 5.16 -17.09
CA ALA A 352 -11.46 6.13 -16.13
C ALA A 352 -10.36 6.86 -15.35
N MET A 353 -9.11 6.40 -15.40
CA MET A 353 -8.02 6.94 -14.60
C MET A 353 -7.21 7.95 -15.44
N ARG A 354 -7.07 9.17 -14.93
CA ARG A 354 -6.29 10.24 -15.55
C ARG A 354 -5.54 11.06 -14.51
N ARG A 355 -4.52 11.78 -14.94
CA ARG A 355 -3.78 12.71 -14.09
C ARG A 355 -4.65 13.92 -13.76
N HIS A 356 -4.40 14.53 -12.60
CA HIS A 356 -4.95 15.85 -12.29
C HIS A 356 -4.37 16.89 -13.25
N THR A 357 -5.20 17.84 -13.66
CA THR A 357 -4.71 19.09 -14.25
C THR A 357 -4.15 20.00 -13.15
N SER A 358 -3.40 21.04 -13.52
CA SER A 358 -2.92 22.03 -12.54
C SER A 358 -4.09 22.74 -11.82
N ASP A 359 -5.16 23.06 -12.55
CA ASP A 359 -6.37 23.69 -11.98
C ASP A 359 -7.09 22.76 -10.99
N GLU A 360 -7.20 21.46 -11.30
CA GLU A 360 -7.80 20.48 -10.39
C GLU A 360 -6.93 20.28 -9.14
N ALA A 361 -5.61 20.22 -9.31
CA ALA A 361 -4.67 20.15 -8.19
C ALA A 361 -4.79 21.40 -7.29
N ALA A 362 -4.92 22.59 -7.88
CA ALA A 362 -5.11 23.84 -7.14
C ALA A 362 -6.42 23.81 -6.33
N ALA A 363 -7.52 23.36 -6.96
CA ALA A 363 -8.80 23.22 -6.28
C ALA A 363 -8.74 22.22 -5.10
N VAL A 364 -7.94 21.15 -5.20
CA VAL A 364 -7.72 20.23 -4.08
C VAL A 364 -6.96 20.89 -2.94
N VAL A 365 -5.90 21.65 -3.23
CA VAL A 365 -5.15 22.41 -2.20
C VAL A 365 -6.07 23.38 -1.49
N ASP A 366 -6.84 24.17 -2.24
CA ASP A 366 -7.80 25.14 -1.69
C ASP A 366 -8.82 24.45 -0.77
N ALA A 367 -9.43 23.34 -1.23
CA ALA A 367 -10.38 22.58 -0.43
C ALA A 367 -9.75 22.03 0.87
N VAL A 368 -8.54 21.47 0.79
CA VAL A 368 -7.86 20.93 1.98
C VAL A 368 -7.51 22.05 2.97
N GLU A 369 -7.03 23.20 2.51
CA GLU A 369 -6.71 24.35 3.37
C GLU A 369 -7.98 24.93 4.05
N ASP A 370 -9.09 25.02 3.32
CA ASP A 370 -10.38 25.43 3.87
C ASP A 370 -10.85 24.46 4.97
N TRP A 371 -10.79 23.16 4.70
CA TRP A 371 -11.14 22.12 5.67
C TRP A 371 -10.20 22.11 6.86
N GLN A 372 -8.90 22.35 6.69
CA GLN A 372 -7.96 22.52 7.81
C GLN A 372 -8.43 23.62 8.77
N GLY A 373 -8.95 24.74 8.25
CA GLY A 373 -9.56 25.80 9.05
C GLY A 373 -10.79 25.32 9.84
N VAL A 374 -11.65 24.53 9.19
CA VAL A 374 -12.83 23.92 9.84
C VAL A 374 -12.40 22.97 10.96
N PHE A 375 -11.51 22.01 10.69
CA PHE A 375 -11.00 21.06 11.68
C PHE A 375 -10.35 21.80 12.87
N LEU A 376 -9.54 22.82 12.60
CA LEU A 376 -8.90 23.61 13.65
C LEU A 376 -9.94 24.32 14.53
N SER A 377 -11.02 24.84 13.95
CA SER A 377 -12.08 25.53 14.69
C SER A 377 -12.94 24.59 15.55
N VAL A 378 -13.17 23.35 15.09
CA VAL A 378 -14.07 22.39 15.75
C VAL A 378 -13.32 21.49 16.73
N LEU A 379 -12.13 21.02 16.35
CA LEU A 379 -11.34 20.04 17.12
C LEU A 379 -10.13 20.67 17.84
N GLY A 380 -9.78 21.92 17.53
CA GLY A 380 -8.58 22.56 18.07
C GLY A 380 -7.27 22.11 17.43
N ARG A 381 -7.34 21.30 16.38
CA ARG A 381 -6.20 20.77 15.61
C ARG A 381 -6.58 20.54 14.16
N ARG A 382 -5.59 20.56 13.27
CA ARG A 382 -5.76 20.11 11.88
C ARG A 382 -5.77 18.59 11.86
N MET A 383 -6.41 18.04 10.84
CA MET A 383 -6.50 16.59 10.67
C MET A 383 -6.20 16.18 9.24
N VAL A 384 -6.56 17.00 8.25
CA VAL A 384 -6.36 16.71 6.83
C VAL A 384 -5.14 17.45 6.28
N PHE A 385 -4.33 16.78 5.47
CA PHE A 385 -3.14 17.35 4.86
C PHE A 385 -2.99 16.91 3.41
N ALA A 386 -2.75 17.86 2.50
CA ALA A 386 -2.45 17.57 1.11
C ALA A 386 -0.98 17.17 0.94
N ALA A 387 -0.72 16.21 0.07
CA ALA A 387 0.64 15.81 -0.27
C ALA A 387 1.43 16.93 -0.93
N ASP A 388 2.74 16.94 -0.70
CA ASP A 388 3.67 17.92 -1.26
C ASP A 388 3.63 17.94 -2.80
N GLU A 389 3.27 16.81 -3.43
CA GLU A 389 3.06 16.71 -4.87
C GLU A 389 2.02 17.71 -5.38
N TYR A 390 0.93 17.98 -4.63
CA TYR A 390 -0.06 18.98 -5.05
C TYR A 390 0.50 20.40 -5.09
N TYR A 391 1.36 20.77 -4.13
CA TYR A 391 2.03 22.07 -4.12
C TYR A 391 3.04 22.18 -5.26
N ILE A 392 3.75 21.10 -5.57
CA ILE A 392 4.64 21.02 -6.74
C ILE A 392 3.82 21.21 -8.03
N MET A 393 2.71 20.49 -8.21
CA MET A 393 1.85 20.56 -9.40
C MET A 393 1.24 21.95 -9.66
N THR A 394 1.12 22.77 -8.62
CA THR A 394 0.46 24.09 -8.66
C THR A 394 1.45 25.25 -8.56
N ASP A 395 2.75 24.97 -8.49
CA ASP A 395 3.81 25.96 -8.24
C ASP A 395 3.56 26.82 -6.98
N ARG A 396 2.85 26.25 -5.99
CA ARG A 396 2.54 26.91 -4.72
C ARG A 396 3.66 26.65 -3.70
N PRO A 397 3.93 27.60 -2.78
CA PRO A 397 4.88 27.37 -1.71
C PRO A 397 4.36 26.28 -0.76
N PHE A 398 5.27 25.47 -0.23
CA PHE A 398 4.92 24.50 0.81
C PHE A 398 4.41 25.22 2.07
N PRO A 399 3.44 24.66 2.81
CA PRO A 399 3.04 25.17 4.12
C PRO A 399 4.20 25.31 5.10
N ALA A 400 4.05 26.16 6.11
CA ALA A 400 4.99 26.27 7.22
C ALA A 400 5.00 24.97 8.05
N ALA A 401 6.11 24.70 8.75
CA ALA A 401 6.29 23.47 9.52
C ALA A 401 5.18 23.24 10.57
N ASP A 402 4.78 24.30 11.27
CA ASP A 402 3.73 24.24 12.29
C ASP A 402 2.36 23.83 11.72
N THR A 403 2.12 24.05 10.43
CA THR A 403 0.87 23.64 9.77
C THR A 403 0.73 22.12 9.75
N TYR A 404 1.83 21.36 9.72
CA TYR A 404 1.84 19.90 9.62
C TYR A 404 1.67 19.16 10.95
N GLU A 405 1.55 19.89 12.07
CA GLU A 405 1.28 19.34 13.41
C GLU A 405 2.15 18.14 13.80
N GLY A 406 3.45 18.22 13.48
CA GLY A 406 4.43 17.19 13.83
C GLY A 406 4.69 16.13 12.75
N PHE A 407 4.18 16.33 11.52
CA PHE A 407 4.51 15.50 10.35
C PHE A 407 4.12 14.01 10.51
N ALA A 408 2.95 13.74 11.10
CA ALA A 408 2.48 12.38 11.40
C ALA A 408 2.44 11.44 10.17
N MET A 409 2.28 12.01 8.96
CA MET A 409 2.13 11.30 7.68
C MET A 409 3.32 11.57 6.74
N HIS A 410 4.52 11.78 7.27
CA HIS A 410 5.72 12.09 6.48
C HIS A 410 5.97 11.05 5.35
N GLU A 411 5.78 9.76 5.65
CA GLU A 411 5.96 8.64 4.71
C GLU A 411 4.95 8.65 3.55
N ASP A 412 3.81 9.34 3.72
CA ASP A 412 2.77 9.50 2.70
C ASP A 412 2.99 10.72 1.78
N GLY A 413 4.17 11.35 1.86
CA GLY A 413 4.47 12.54 1.08
C GLY A 413 3.91 13.83 1.69
N ILE A 414 3.57 13.83 2.98
CA ILE A 414 3.07 15.02 3.69
C ILE A 414 4.24 15.74 4.40
N GLY A 415 4.66 16.89 3.86
CA GLY A 415 5.68 17.74 4.48
C GLY A 415 7.12 17.26 4.32
N MET A 416 7.38 16.29 3.44
CA MET A 416 8.73 15.83 3.09
C MET A 416 9.62 16.97 2.58
N ALA A 417 9.10 17.83 1.71
CA ALA A 417 9.84 18.97 1.18
C ALA A 417 10.18 19.96 2.30
N ARG A 418 9.20 20.27 3.16
CA ARG A 418 9.39 21.22 4.26
C ARG A 418 10.39 20.71 5.30
N THR A 419 10.34 19.43 5.67
CA THR A 419 11.34 18.86 6.59
C THR A 419 12.72 18.87 5.97
N PHE A 420 12.84 18.48 4.70
CA PHE A 420 14.11 18.48 3.98
C PHE A 420 14.74 19.88 3.92
N GLU A 421 13.95 20.91 3.64
CA GLU A 421 14.40 22.32 3.67
C GLU A 421 14.96 22.71 5.04
N LEU A 422 14.24 22.39 6.13
CA LEU A 422 14.67 22.70 7.50
C LEU A 422 15.98 22.01 7.87
N GLU A 423 16.10 20.73 7.51
CA GLU A 423 17.30 19.92 7.72
C GLU A 423 18.49 20.47 6.94
N PHE A 424 18.27 20.81 5.66
CA PHE A 424 19.29 21.36 4.79
C PHE A 424 19.77 22.73 5.26
N HIS A 425 18.88 23.57 5.80
CA HIS A 425 19.26 24.85 6.39
C HIS A 425 19.85 24.74 7.80
N GLY A 426 19.83 23.55 8.41
CA GLY A 426 20.33 23.35 9.77
C GLY A 426 19.43 23.89 10.87
N ALA A 427 18.16 24.13 10.58
CA ALA A 427 17.17 24.52 11.58
C ALA A 427 16.88 23.37 12.57
N VAL A 428 17.11 22.12 12.13
CA VAL A 428 17.03 20.92 12.96
C VAL A 428 18.37 20.16 12.94
N ALA A 429 18.73 19.58 14.09
CA ALA A 429 19.99 18.84 14.25
C ALA A 429 19.86 17.34 13.90
N ALA A 430 18.65 16.81 13.92
CA ALA A 430 18.34 15.43 13.56
C ALA A 430 17.29 15.42 12.43
N PRO A 431 17.35 14.47 11.49
CA PRO A 431 16.33 14.30 10.46
C PRO A 431 14.94 14.08 11.08
N THR A 432 13.93 14.70 10.49
CA THR A 432 12.53 14.57 10.88
C THR A 432 11.89 13.49 10.01
N GLY A 433 11.39 12.42 10.63
CA GLY A 433 10.79 11.28 9.91
C GLY A 433 11.84 10.24 9.47
N PRO A 434 12.14 9.22 10.30
CA PRO A 434 13.08 8.18 9.91
C PRO A 434 12.59 7.43 8.67
N GLN A 435 13.49 7.23 7.72
CA GLN A 435 13.22 6.76 6.36
C GLN A 435 12.90 5.27 6.26
N ARG A 436 11.90 4.93 5.43
CA ARG A 436 12.05 4.01 4.28
C ARG A 436 11.14 4.46 3.12
N GLY A 437 11.53 4.18 1.87
CA GLY A 437 10.77 4.61 0.67
C GLY A 437 9.45 3.87 0.45
N PHE A 438 8.69 4.27 -0.57
CA PHE A 438 7.36 3.71 -0.94
C PHE A 438 7.29 2.17 -1.05
N PHE A 439 8.42 1.51 -1.31
CA PHE A 439 8.51 0.04 -1.43
C PHE A 439 9.23 -0.66 -0.27
N ALA A 440 9.40 0.03 0.86
CA ALA A 440 9.98 -0.53 2.08
C ALA A 440 9.38 -1.89 2.47
N ALA A 441 8.07 -2.03 2.31
CA ALA A 441 7.33 -3.26 2.60
C ALA A 441 7.39 -4.30 1.48
N ALA A 442 7.76 -3.90 0.25
CA ALA A 442 7.98 -4.83 -0.84
C ALA A 442 9.41 -5.37 -0.83
N ASP A 443 10.36 -4.70 -0.20
CA ASP A 443 11.71 -5.23 -0.03
C ASP A 443 11.83 -5.95 1.29
N LEU A 444 10.86 -6.80 1.65
CA LEU A 444 10.96 -7.71 2.79
C LEU A 444 12.31 -8.45 2.73
N PRO A 445 13.30 -8.13 3.60
CA PRO A 445 13.92 -9.24 4.28
C PRO A 445 12.81 -9.93 5.10
N PRO A 446 13.03 -11.16 5.54
CA PRO A 446 12.17 -11.85 6.50
C PRO A 446 11.72 -11.05 7.77
N ASN A 447 12.06 -9.77 7.97
CA ASN A 447 12.08 -9.13 9.28
C ASN A 447 11.59 -7.65 9.33
N PRO A 448 10.57 -7.31 10.15
CA PRO A 448 10.21 -5.94 10.60
C PRO A 448 11.04 -5.39 11.78
N ALA A 449 11.99 -6.16 12.31
CA ALA A 449 12.83 -5.76 13.44
C ALA A 449 14.18 -5.16 13.03
N ALA A 450 14.44 -5.00 11.73
CA ALA A 450 15.60 -4.25 11.22
C ALA A 450 15.57 -2.74 11.59
N TYR A 451 14.54 -2.27 12.29
CA TYR A 451 14.37 -0.87 12.71
C TYR A 451 15.01 -0.55 14.06
N THR A 452 15.55 -1.54 14.80
CA THR A 452 16.34 -1.27 16.01
C THR A 452 17.80 -1.05 15.66
N GLY A 453 18.12 0.10 15.04
CA GLY A 453 19.38 0.83 15.22
C GLY A 453 20.73 0.11 15.09
N LEU A 454 20.83 -1.12 14.56
CA LEU A 454 22.07 -1.87 14.42
C LEU A 454 22.31 -2.21 12.95
N ARG A 455 22.98 -1.30 12.25
CA ARG A 455 23.62 -1.63 10.97
C ARG A 455 24.78 -2.59 11.27
N SER A 456 24.63 -3.86 10.89
CA SER A 456 25.77 -4.76 10.74
C SER A 456 26.57 -4.32 9.52
N THR A 457 27.77 -3.81 9.74
CA THR A 457 28.75 -3.59 8.68
C THR A 457 29.18 -4.94 8.12
N THR A 458 28.72 -5.27 6.92
CA THR A 458 29.21 -6.43 6.18
C THR A 458 30.72 -6.29 5.97
N PRO A 459 31.55 -7.32 6.25
CA PRO A 459 32.97 -7.25 5.99
C PRO A 459 33.21 -7.06 4.49
N ALA A 460 34.04 -6.08 4.14
CA ALA A 460 34.46 -5.82 2.78
C ALA A 460 35.05 -7.09 2.15
N GLY A 461 34.44 -7.55 1.06
CA GLY A 461 35.06 -8.49 0.13
C GLY A 461 36.32 -7.91 -0.51
N PRO A 462 37.07 -8.71 -1.29
CA PRO A 462 38.39 -8.35 -1.80
C PRO A 462 38.39 -6.98 -2.47
N THR A 463 39.22 -6.07 -1.93
CA THR A 463 39.23 -4.65 -2.26
C THR A 463 39.75 -4.45 -3.69
N ALA A 464 38.84 -4.36 -4.65
CA ALA A 464 39.16 -3.77 -5.94
C ALA A 464 39.54 -2.31 -5.70
N ILE A 465 40.72 -1.90 -6.19
CA ILE A 465 41.15 -0.49 -6.14
C ILE A 465 40.24 0.29 -7.09
N GLN A 466 39.14 0.84 -6.56
CA GLN A 466 38.30 1.77 -7.30
C GLN A 466 38.88 3.18 -7.15
N LEU A 467 39.27 3.78 -8.27
CA LEU A 467 39.64 5.19 -8.34
C LEU A 467 38.42 6.05 -8.01
N LYS A 468 38.34 6.54 -6.77
CA LYS A 468 37.29 7.47 -6.35
C LYS A 468 37.60 8.88 -6.88
N PRO A 469 36.59 9.64 -7.31
CA PRO A 469 36.73 11.07 -7.60
C PRO A 469 37.39 11.82 -6.42
N ARG A 470 38.14 12.88 -6.73
CA ARG A 470 38.73 13.75 -5.69
C ARG A 470 37.60 14.40 -4.88
N ARG A 471 37.82 14.70 -3.60
CA ARG A 471 36.80 15.35 -2.74
C ARG A 471 36.30 16.68 -3.31
N THR A 472 37.16 17.39 -4.03
CA THR A 472 36.90 18.69 -4.69
C THR A 472 36.36 18.56 -6.13
N ALA A 473 36.01 17.34 -6.58
CA ALA A 473 35.44 17.17 -7.91
C ALA A 473 34.01 17.74 -7.95
N PRO A 474 33.54 18.24 -9.11
CA PRO A 474 32.17 18.70 -9.25
C PRO A 474 31.16 17.61 -8.85
N ILE A 475 30.08 18.05 -8.22
CA ILE A 475 29.04 17.22 -7.63
C ILE A 475 27.78 17.27 -8.50
N GLY A 476 27.22 16.10 -8.79
CA GLY A 476 25.90 15.91 -9.36
C GLY A 476 24.98 15.24 -8.34
N VAL A 477 23.88 15.88 -7.96
CA VAL A 477 22.87 15.31 -7.05
C VAL A 477 21.78 14.65 -7.87
N LEU A 478 21.73 13.32 -7.87
CA LEU A 478 20.73 12.54 -8.61
C LEU A 478 19.42 12.52 -7.82
N THR A 479 18.30 12.79 -8.47
CA THR A 479 16.98 12.79 -7.82
C THR A 479 15.86 12.64 -8.84
N GLY A 480 14.66 12.27 -8.41
CA GLY A 480 13.49 12.24 -9.30
C GLY A 480 13.07 13.65 -9.74
N GLU A 481 12.18 13.75 -10.73
CA GLU A 481 11.71 15.04 -11.27
C GLU A 481 11.07 15.93 -10.19
N PHE A 482 10.28 15.35 -9.28
CA PHE A 482 9.69 16.11 -8.17
C PHE A 482 10.74 16.52 -7.14
N GLY A 483 11.68 15.62 -6.82
CA GLY A 483 12.80 15.93 -5.94
C GLY A 483 13.65 17.07 -6.49
N ALA A 484 13.87 17.13 -7.81
CA ALA A 484 14.63 18.20 -8.44
C ALA A 484 14.00 19.59 -8.25
N ARG A 485 12.67 19.66 -8.20
CA ARG A 485 11.95 20.93 -7.95
C ARG A 485 12.11 21.43 -6.52
N VAL A 486 12.32 20.52 -5.56
CA VAL A 486 12.62 20.85 -4.16
C VAL A 486 14.11 21.16 -3.97
N LEU A 487 15.00 20.31 -4.48
CA LEU A 487 16.44 20.42 -4.26
C LEU A 487 17.10 21.54 -5.08
N GLY A 488 16.57 21.85 -6.27
CA GLY A 488 17.14 22.84 -7.18
C GLY A 488 17.34 24.22 -6.55
N PRO A 489 16.30 24.83 -5.94
CA PRO A 489 16.42 26.09 -5.22
C PRO A 489 17.42 26.02 -4.07
N LEU A 490 17.43 24.94 -3.29
CA LEU A 490 18.31 24.75 -2.14
C LEU A 490 19.79 24.70 -2.53
N VAL A 491 20.13 23.88 -3.53
CA VAL A 491 21.50 23.77 -4.04
C VAL A 491 21.95 25.08 -4.70
N SER A 492 21.06 25.74 -5.44
CA SER A 492 21.35 27.02 -6.10
C SER A 492 21.62 28.14 -5.08
N ALA A 493 20.91 28.15 -3.94
CA ALA A 493 21.08 29.12 -2.88
C ALA A 493 22.48 29.08 -2.23
N LEU A 494 23.21 27.96 -2.33
CA LEU A 494 24.60 27.87 -1.89
C LEU A 494 25.57 28.70 -2.76
N GLY A 495 25.15 29.16 -3.95
CA GLY A 495 26.00 29.93 -4.87
C GLY A 495 27.19 29.15 -5.45
N ARG A 496 27.18 27.83 -5.32
CA ARG A 496 28.24 26.92 -5.78
C ARG A 496 28.10 26.62 -7.26
N ARG A 497 29.19 26.76 -8.02
CA ARG A 497 29.23 26.41 -9.46
C ARG A 497 29.66 24.96 -9.70
N ASP A 498 30.19 24.31 -8.67
CA ASP A 498 30.67 22.94 -8.70
C ASP A 498 29.60 21.93 -8.28
N ALA A 499 28.41 22.34 -7.87
CA ALA A 499 27.30 21.45 -7.52
C ALA A 499 26.08 21.72 -8.42
N ARG A 500 25.42 20.66 -8.90
CA ARG A 500 24.17 20.74 -9.68
C ARG A 500 23.22 19.61 -9.32
N VAL A 501 21.93 19.86 -9.47
CA VAL A 501 20.88 18.83 -9.38
C VAL A 501 20.67 18.23 -10.76
N ILE A 502 20.60 16.91 -10.83
CA ILE A 502 20.43 16.12 -12.06
C ILE A 502 19.09 15.36 -11.94
N PRO A 503 18.01 15.85 -12.58
CA PRO A 503 16.73 15.14 -12.57
C PRO A 503 16.82 13.85 -13.40
N VAL A 504 16.37 12.76 -12.81
CA VAL A 504 16.26 11.46 -13.45
C VAL A 504 14.80 11.25 -13.85
N GLY A 505 14.51 11.49 -15.13
CA GLY A 505 13.18 11.23 -15.69
C GLY A 505 12.82 9.75 -15.59
N ASN A 506 11.63 9.45 -15.09
CA ASN A 506 11.14 8.08 -14.94
C ASN A 506 10.52 7.57 -16.25
N GLU A 507 11.34 7.04 -17.15
CA GLU A 507 10.85 6.44 -18.40
C GLU A 507 10.45 4.99 -18.21
N PHE A 508 10.98 4.32 -17.18
CA PHE A 508 10.68 2.91 -16.90
C PHE A 508 9.20 2.71 -16.53
N PHE A 509 8.71 3.44 -15.53
CA PHE A 509 7.29 3.46 -15.18
C PHE A 509 6.52 4.46 -16.04
N GLY A 510 7.16 5.53 -16.52
CA GLY A 510 6.49 6.60 -17.25
C GLY A 510 5.43 7.28 -16.38
N GLY A 511 4.38 7.81 -16.99
CA GLY A 511 3.26 8.30 -16.18
C GLY A 511 3.58 9.61 -15.44
N ASN A 512 2.99 9.81 -14.26
CA ASN A 512 3.29 10.91 -13.34
C ASN A 512 4.08 10.46 -12.11
N THR A 513 4.78 9.33 -12.20
CA THR A 513 5.56 8.78 -11.07
C THR A 513 6.97 9.39 -11.01
N GLY A 514 7.05 10.69 -10.71
CA GLY A 514 8.31 11.46 -10.71
C GLY A 514 9.08 11.48 -9.38
N VAL A 515 8.74 10.61 -8.43
CA VAL A 515 9.35 10.59 -7.09
C VAL A 515 10.71 9.87 -7.07
N THR A 516 11.60 10.33 -6.20
CA THR A 516 12.97 9.80 -6.04
C THR A 516 12.99 8.29 -5.70
N GLY A 517 12.07 7.81 -4.87
CA GLY A 517 12.00 6.39 -4.48
C GLY A 517 11.64 5.43 -5.61
N LEU A 518 11.16 5.93 -6.76
CA LEU A 518 10.79 5.13 -7.91
C LEU A 518 11.83 5.16 -9.04
N MET A 519 13.00 5.75 -8.81
CA MET A 519 14.11 5.69 -9.76
C MET A 519 14.62 4.24 -9.90
N VAL A 520 14.84 3.81 -11.13
CA VAL A 520 15.40 2.50 -11.45
C VAL A 520 16.79 2.61 -12.05
N GLY A 521 17.58 1.54 -12.02
CA GLY A 521 18.95 1.57 -12.54
C GLY A 521 19.01 1.81 -14.04
N ALA A 522 18.02 1.36 -14.82
CA ALA A 522 17.92 1.67 -16.24
C ALA A 522 17.83 3.19 -16.53
N ASP A 523 16.97 3.92 -15.82
CA ASP A 523 16.81 5.37 -15.96
C ASP A 523 18.06 6.12 -15.48
N LEU A 524 18.63 5.69 -14.35
CA LEU A 524 19.89 6.23 -13.84
C LEU A 524 21.04 6.03 -14.82
N SER A 525 21.14 4.84 -15.43
CA SER A 525 22.21 4.52 -16.39
C SER A 525 22.11 5.38 -17.64
N ARG A 526 20.89 5.60 -18.15
CA ARG A 526 20.64 6.50 -19.28
C ARG A 526 21.14 7.91 -18.97
N VAL A 527 20.76 8.47 -17.82
CA VAL A 527 21.18 9.82 -17.40
C VAL A 527 22.68 9.90 -17.15
N LEU A 528 23.25 8.95 -16.41
CA LEU A 528 24.67 8.96 -16.04
C LEU A 528 25.63 8.73 -17.21
N THR A 529 25.17 8.15 -18.32
CA THR A 529 25.99 7.93 -19.53
C THR A 529 26.44 9.26 -20.13
N ASP A 530 25.57 10.26 -20.14
CA ASP A 530 25.83 11.59 -20.70
C ASP A 530 26.61 12.50 -19.73
N GLU A 531 26.76 12.06 -18.48
CA GLU A 531 27.39 12.84 -17.43
C GLU A 531 28.91 12.67 -17.38
N PRO A 532 29.71 13.72 -17.09
CA PRO A 532 31.17 13.69 -17.15
C PRO A 532 31.82 12.64 -16.24
N ALA A 533 32.91 12.04 -16.71
CA ALA A 533 33.74 11.17 -15.86
C ALA A 533 34.50 11.99 -14.80
N GLY A 534 34.76 11.37 -13.64
CA GLY A 534 35.56 11.99 -12.58
C GLY A 534 34.81 12.98 -11.68
N HIS A 535 33.52 13.19 -11.90
CA HIS A 535 32.62 13.91 -10.99
C HIS A 535 32.13 12.99 -9.85
N ARG A 536 31.66 13.59 -8.75
CA ARG A 536 30.97 12.89 -7.66
C ARG A 536 29.48 12.90 -7.92
N TYR A 537 28.86 11.72 -8.01
CA TYR A 537 27.41 11.59 -8.18
C TYR A 537 26.80 11.13 -6.87
N LEU A 538 26.00 11.98 -6.23
CA LEU A 538 25.29 11.64 -5.00
C LEU A 538 23.98 10.94 -5.37
N LEU A 539 23.75 9.75 -4.82
CA LEU A 539 22.54 8.96 -5.02
C LEU A 539 21.81 8.80 -3.67
N PRO A 540 20.54 9.21 -3.55
CA PRO A 540 19.75 8.99 -2.35
C PRO A 540 19.46 7.49 -2.15
N ASP A 541 19.56 7.01 -0.92
CA ASP A 541 19.32 5.60 -0.57
C ASP A 541 17.87 5.14 -0.69
N VAL A 542 16.89 6.06 -0.74
CA VAL A 542 15.46 5.73 -0.84
C VAL A 542 15.07 4.94 -2.09
N CYS A 543 15.89 4.97 -3.16
CA CYS A 543 15.65 4.22 -4.39
C CYS A 543 16.29 2.81 -4.38
N LEU A 544 16.88 2.41 -3.25
CA LEU A 544 17.57 1.14 -3.07
C LEU A 544 16.86 0.29 -2.02
N SER A 545 16.87 -1.03 -2.22
CA SER A 545 16.58 -2.00 -1.15
C SER A 545 17.72 -2.08 -0.14
N ASP A 546 17.46 -2.76 0.98
CA ASP A 546 18.46 -3.03 2.03
C ASP A 546 19.72 -3.76 1.49
N ASP A 547 19.59 -4.55 0.41
CA ASP A 547 20.71 -5.21 -0.28
C ASP A 547 21.33 -4.39 -1.43
N GLY A 548 20.95 -3.12 -1.58
CA GLY A 548 21.53 -2.19 -2.55
C GLY A 548 21.08 -2.41 -3.99
N ARG A 549 19.85 -2.92 -4.20
CA ARG A 549 19.25 -3.12 -5.53
C ARG A 549 18.18 -2.09 -5.85
N PHE A 550 18.11 -1.70 -7.11
CA PHE A 550 17.00 -0.95 -7.65
C PHE A 550 15.77 -1.83 -7.91
N LEU A 551 14.62 -1.22 -8.17
CA LEU A 551 13.34 -1.92 -8.41
C LEU A 551 13.35 -2.82 -9.65
N ASP A 552 14.17 -2.50 -10.64
CA ASP A 552 14.40 -3.30 -11.85
C ASP A 552 15.41 -4.44 -11.64
N GLY A 553 15.92 -4.62 -10.42
CA GLY A 553 16.84 -5.68 -10.02
C GLY A 553 18.32 -5.40 -10.29
N THR A 554 18.63 -4.29 -10.97
CA THR A 554 20.01 -3.83 -11.19
C THR A 554 20.69 -3.48 -9.86
N VAL A 555 22.01 -3.63 -9.78
CA VAL A 555 22.79 -3.22 -8.60
C VAL A 555 23.55 -1.92 -8.87
N VAL A 556 23.90 -1.19 -7.81
CA VAL A 556 24.68 0.04 -7.90
C VAL A 556 26.00 -0.12 -8.67
N ALA A 557 26.60 -1.31 -8.61
CA ALA A 557 27.85 -1.63 -9.33
C ALA A 557 27.67 -1.69 -10.86
N ASP A 558 26.44 -1.85 -11.37
CA ASP A 558 26.13 -1.93 -12.80
C ASP A 558 26.04 -0.54 -13.46
N LEU A 559 26.01 0.53 -12.67
CA LEU A 559 25.87 1.89 -13.18
C LEU A 559 27.13 2.31 -13.99
N PRO A 560 26.96 3.11 -15.07
CA PRO A 560 28.07 3.52 -15.93
C PRO A 560 29.04 4.51 -15.27
N ARG A 561 28.64 5.07 -14.12
CA ARG A 561 29.44 6.00 -13.31
C ARG A 561 29.40 5.56 -11.84
N PRO A 562 30.51 5.69 -11.10
CA PRO A 562 30.49 5.45 -9.66
C PRO A 562 29.62 6.50 -8.96
N VAL A 563 28.79 6.05 -8.04
CA VAL A 563 27.91 6.89 -7.22
C VAL A 563 28.27 6.77 -5.74
N GLU A 564 27.98 7.84 -5.00
CA GLU A 564 28.12 7.95 -3.55
C GLU A 564 26.72 7.93 -2.95
N ILE A 565 26.39 6.86 -2.22
CA ILE A 565 25.08 6.70 -1.59
C ILE A 565 25.02 7.61 -0.36
N ILE A 566 23.96 8.42 -0.27
CA ILE A 566 23.69 9.30 0.87
C ILE A 566 22.29 9.01 1.42
N ALA A 567 22.10 9.25 2.72
CA ALA A 567 20.77 9.21 3.31
C ALA A 567 19.88 10.27 2.65
N THR A 568 18.59 9.95 2.49
CA THR A 568 17.62 10.80 1.78
C THR A 568 17.08 11.93 2.67
N ASP A 569 17.97 12.71 3.28
CA ASP A 569 17.63 13.81 4.19
C ASP A 569 18.49 15.06 3.94
N GLY A 570 18.00 16.21 4.40
CA GLY A 570 18.65 17.49 4.16
C GLY A 570 19.98 17.63 4.88
N VAL A 571 20.15 16.96 6.02
CA VAL A 571 21.39 16.99 6.83
C VAL A 571 22.51 16.28 6.08
N ALA A 572 22.25 15.08 5.58
CA ALA A 572 23.18 14.27 4.82
C ALA A 572 23.57 14.93 3.51
N LEU A 573 22.59 15.50 2.78
CA LEU A 573 22.90 16.24 1.55
C LEU A 573 23.78 17.46 1.84
N ARG A 574 23.44 18.28 2.83
CA ARG A 574 24.27 19.42 3.23
C ARG A 574 25.69 18.96 3.57
N ALA A 575 25.84 17.95 4.41
CA ALA A 575 27.14 17.43 4.82
C ALA A 575 27.97 16.93 3.62
N ALA A 576 27.34 16.24 2.67
CA ALA A 576 28.01 15.75 1.46
C ALA A 576 28.49 16.89 0.54
N LEU A 577 27.73 17.98 0.46
CA LEU A 577 28.11 19.19 -0.28
C LEU A 577 29.21 19.98 0.46
N GLU A 578 29.10 20.15 1.78
CA GLU A 578 30.10 20.87 2.60
C GLU A 578 31.44 20.13 2.66
N ALA A 579 31.45 18.79 2.72
CA ALA A 579 32.68 18.00 2.72
C ALA A 579 33.53 18.11 1.45
N ALA A 580 33.00 18.80 0.42
CA ALA A 580 33.67 19.11 -0.84
C ALA A 580 34.27 20.53 -0.88
N ALA A 581 33.86 21.42 0.03
CA ALA A 581 34.46 22.74 0.23
C ALA A 581 35.74 22.62 1.07
#